data_AF-A0A2E4Z798-F1
#
_entry.id   AF-A0A2E4Z798-F1
#
_cell.length_a   1.000
_cell.length_b   1.000
_cell.length_c   1.000
_cell.angle_alpha   90.00
_cell.angle_beta   90.00
_cell.angle_gamma   90.00
#
_symmetry.space_group_name_H-M   'P 1'
#
loop_
_entity.id
_entity.type
_entity.pdbx_description
1 polymer ?
#
loop_
_entity_poly.entity_id
_entity_poly.type
_entity_poly.pdbx_seq_one_letter_code
_entity_poly.pdbx_strand_id
1 'polypeptide(L)'
;MFNSLPRIATALTLAAFLTACQGTDAAKVLNPNLKSGIDEKTQSAVVQGTCPTLSLREGTAYFTKYAKGGDGDASKVIHQASISDTTRQCRISGSDIVMTVQASGRVVAGPAGGPGTVELPLRVVVRSNEATLYSNLQKTTVDLPSGDPTAQFLFTNDAVTFPASQAGNVKVWVGFDPGPYDTP
;
A
#
# COMPACT_ATOMS: atom_id res chain seq x y z
N MET A 1 38.28 60.80 -38.04
CA MET A 1 39.34 61.46 -37.25
C MET A 1 38.89 61.48 -35.79
N PHE A 2 39.82 61.21 -34.85
CA PHE A 2 39.67 60.96 -33.40
C PHE A 2 39.11 59.56 -33.07
N ASN A 3 39.89 58.50 -32.80
CA ASN A 3 41.08 58.23 -31.96
C ASN A 3 40.74 57.76 -30.52
N SER A 4 41.57 56.84 -30.02
CA SER A 4 41.78 56.35 -28.64
C SER A 4 40.92 55.21 -28.05
N LEU A 5 41.35 53.96 -28.32
CA LEU A 5 42.04 52.98 -27.44
C LEU A 5 41.64 52.83 -25.94
N PRO A 6 42.00 51.69 -25.28
CA PRO A 6 41.14 50.67 -24.67
C PRO A 6 41.25 50.70 -23.13
N ARG A 7 40.66 49.73 -22.40
CA ARG A 7 41.27 49.16 -21.18
C ARG A 7 40.45 48.06 -20.50
N ILE A 8 41.19 46.98 -20.21
CA ILE A 8 41.15 46.13 -19.00
C ILE A 8 40.27 44.88 -19.06
N ALA A 9 41.01 43.78 -19.21
CA ALA A 9 40.68 42.41 -18.90
C ALA A 9 40.25 42.21 -17.44
N THR A 10 39.38 41.25 -17.20
CA THR A 10 39.61 40.22 -16.16
C THR A 10 38.65 39.06 -16.38
N ALA A 11 39.22 37.96 -16.89
CA ALA A 11 38.65 36.64 -16.72
C ALA A 11 38.72 36.28 -15.23
N LEU A 12 37.60 35.88 -14.64
CA LEU A 12 37.62 35.11 -13.40
C LEU A 12 36.76 33.86 -13.60
N THR A 13 37.49 32.79 -13.86
CA THR A 13 37.10 31.39 -13.91
C THR A 13 36.27 30.99 -12.69
N LEU A 14 35.01 30.60 -12.89
CA LEU A 14 34.21 29.93 -11.88
C LEU A 14 34.66 28.46 -11.80
N ALA A 15 35.41 28.15 -10.75
CA ALA A 15 35.91 26.81 -10.46
C ALA A 15 34.77 25.84 -10.17
N ALA A 16 34.79 24.71 -10.88
CA ALA A 16 33.96 23.55 -10.60
C ALA A 16 34.45 22.88 -9.29
N PHE A 17 33.65 23.00 -8.23
CA PHE A 17 33.77 22.13 -7.05
C PHE A 17 33.00 20.83 -7.34
N LEU A 18 33.67 19.89 -8.00
CA LEU A 18 33.27 18.48 -8.02
C LEU A 18 34.11 17.76 -6.96
N THR A 19 33.59 17.70 -5.74
CA THR A 19 34.22 16.89 -4.69
C THR A 19 33.20 16.08 -3.91
N ALA A 20 33.41 14.77 -4.00
CA ALA A 20 32.99 13.69 -3.10
C ALA A 20 31.53 13.20 -3.17
N CYS A 21 31.24 12.37 -4.19
CA CYS A 21 30.45 11.17 -3.95
C CYS A 21 31.20 10.32 -2.91
N GLN A 22 30.76 10.34 -1.67
CA GLN A 22 31.17 9.35 -0.69
C GLN A 22 30.60 7.99 -1.14
N GLY A 23 31.46 6.98 -1.14
CA GLY A 23 31.32 5.78 -1.95
C GLY A 23 30.06 4.96 -1.67
N THR A 24 29.25 4.81 -2.70
CA THR A 24 28.48 3.59 -2.94
C THR A 24 29.14 2.88 -4.10
N ASP A 25 29.75 1.73 -3.84
CA ASP A 25 30.23 0.82 -4.88
C ASP A 25 29.06 0.36 -5.75
N ALA A 26 28.77 1.11 -6.81
CA ALA A 26 27.72 0.82 -7.77
C ALA A 26 27.87 -0.59 -8.39
N ALA A 27 29.10 -1.11 -8.41
CA ALA A 27 29.39 -2.47 -8.87
C ALA A 27 28.79 -3.56 -7.96
N LYS A 28 28.60 -3.30 -6.66
CA LYS A 28 28.07 -4.29 -5.71
C LYS A 28 26.53 -4.33 -5.71
N VAL A 29 25.89 -3.20 -5.96
CA VAL A 29 24.42 -3.08 -6.06
C VAL A 29 23.86 -3.48 -7.44
N LEU A 30 24.67 -3.45 -8.50
CA LEU A 30 24.25 -3.82 -9.85
C LEU A 30 24.59 -5.26 -10.24
N ASN A 31 25.04 -6.11 -9.30
CA ASN A 31 25.37 -7.50 -9.63
C ASN A 31 24.10 -8.37 -9.68
N PRO A 32 23.62 -8.81 -10.86
CA PRO A 32 22.38 -9.59 -11.00
C PRO A 32 22.48 -11.00 -10.39
N ASN A 33 23.65 -11.40 -9.89
CA ASN A 33 23.90 -12.69 -9.24
C ASN A 33 23.92 -12.60 -7.69
N LEU A 34 23.68 -11.43 -7.10
CA LEU A 34 23.70 -11.27 -5.65
C LEU A 34 22.36 -11.69 -5.04
N LYS A 35 22.29 -12.90 -4.47
CA LYS A 35 21.07 -13.51 -3.88
C LYS A 35 20.53 -12.84 -2.61
N SER A 36 21.15 -11.78 -2.11
CA SER A 36 20.64 -10.93 -1.03
C SER A 36 21.08 -9.49 -1.23
N GLY A 37 20.12 -8.59 -1.44
CA GLY A 37 20.31 -7.16 -1.20
C GLY A 37 19.84 -6.84 0.21
N ILE A 38 20.50 -5.92 0.89
CA ILE A 38 19.97 -5.30 2.12
C ILE A 38 19.38 -3.96 1.73
N ASP A 39 18.15 -3.68 2.14
CA ASP A 39 17.58 -2.33 2.03
C ASP A 39 18.34 -1.45 3.03
N GLU A 40 19.17 -0.52 2.54
CA GLU A 40 19.99 0.35 3.38
C GLU A 40 19.15 1.20 4.35
N LYS A 41 17.88 1.46 4.05
CA LYS A 41 16.99 2.25 4.91
C LYS A 41 16.42 1.43 6.08
N THR A 42 16.26 0.12 5.91
CA THR A 42 15.60 -0.75 6.90
C THR A 42 16.48 -1.89 7.41
N GLN A 43 17.71 -2.03 6.89
CA GLN A 43 18.67 -3.11 7.16
C GLN A 43 18.05 -4.52 7.08
N SER A 44 16.99 -4.67 6.29
CA SER A 44 16.26 -5.93 6.13
C SER A 44 16.77 -6.69 4.91
N ALA A 45 16.83 -8.02 5.00
CA ALA A 45 17.15 -8.88 3.87
C ALA A 45 16.05 -8.74 2.80
N VAL A 46 16.36 -8.03 1.72
CA VAL A 46 15.47 -7.84 0.57
C VAL A 46 15.48 -9.12 -0.26
N VAL A 47 14.27 -9.63 -0.48
CA VAL A 47 14.02 -10.86 -1.21
C VAL A 47 14.45 -10.69 -2.66
N GLN A 48 15.44 -11.46 -3.11
CA GLN A 48 15.72 -11.73 -4.53
C GLN A 48 14.71 -12.76 -5.08
N GLY A 49 13.42 -12.53 -4.81
CA GLY A 49 12.33 -13.46 -5.08
C GLY A 49 11.01 -12.73 -5.23
N THR A 50 10.09 -13.33 -5.97
CA THR A 50 8.85 -12.70 -6.41
C THR A 50 7.91 -12.45 -5.23
N CYS A 51 7.77 -11.19 -4.81
CA CYS A 51 6.68 -10.79 -3.91
C CYS A 51 5.36 -10.83 -4.69
N PRO A 52 4.45 -11.79 -4.41
CA PRO A 52 3.27 -12.04 -5.23
C PRO A 52 2.41 -10.79 -5.37
N THR A 53 1.71 -10.62 -6.49
CA THR A 53 0.89 -9.43 -6.69
C THR A 53 -0.26 -9.36 -5.68
N LEU A 54 -0.45 -8.16 -5.12
CA LEU A 54 -1.62 -7.83 -4.31
C LEU A 54 -2.64 -7.18 -5.24
N SER A 55 -3.87 -7.66 -5.17
CA SER A 55 -4.99 -7.15 -5.97
C SER A 55 -6.22 -6.91 -5.10
N LEU A 56 -7.06 -5.96 -5.49
CA LEU A 56 -8.40 -5.82 -4.95
C LEU A 56 -9.26 -6.95 -5.49
N ARG A 57 -10.01 -7.64 -4.62
CA ARG A 57 -10.98 -8.63 -5.09
C ARG A 57 -12.17 -7.91 -5.71
N GLU A 58 -12.62 -8.38 -6.87
CA GLU A 58 -13.77 -7.80 -7.56
C GLU A 58 -14.99 -7.74 -6.64
N GLY A 59 -15.72 -6.62 -6.68
CA GLY A 59 -16.88 -6.38 -5.83
C GLY A 59 -16.59 -6.08 -4.35
N THR A 60 -15.33 -6.14 -3.91
CA THR A 60 -14.95 -5.90 -2.50
C THR A 60 -14.21 -4.58 -2.27
N ALA A 61 -14.08 -3.75 -3.30
CA ALA A 61 -13.43 -2.44 -3.19
C ALA A 61 -14.31 -1.39 -2.49
N TYR A 62 -15.63 -1.63 -2.42
CA TYR A 62 -16.60 -0.74 -1.80
C TYR A 62 -17.40 -1.49 -0.73
N PHE A 63 -17.75 -0.79 0.33
CA PHE A 63 -18.59 -1.30 1.40
C PHE A 63 -19.61 -0.23 1.78
N THR A 64 -20.90 -0.54 1.62
CA THR A 64 -21.99 0.37 1.95
C THR A 64 -22.81 -0.23 3.07
N LYS A 65 -23.05 0.54 4.12
CA LYS A 65 -23.94 0.16 5.23
C LYS A 65 -25.22 0.98 5.13
N TYR A 66 -26.35 0.29 5.12
CA TYR A 66 -27.67 0.91 5.09
C TYR A 66 -28.32 0.88 6.47
N ALA A 67 -29.28 1.78 6.68
CA ALA A 67 -30.23 1.68 7.78
C ALA A 67 -31.07 0.41 7.61
N LYS A 68 -31.51 -0.16 8.74
CA LYS A 68 -32.28 -1.41 8.76
C LYS A 68 -33.48 -1.34 7.79
N GLY A 69 -33.57 -2.30 6.87
CA GLY A 69 -34.64 -2.39 5.86
C GLY A 69 -34.50 -1.40 4.69
N GLY A 70 -33.34 -0.75 4.54
CA GLY A 70 -33.06 0.23 3.48
C GLY A 70 -32.03 -0.23 2.46
N ASP A 71 -31.79 -1.54 2.32
CA ASP A 71 -30.77 -2.06 1.43
C ASP A 71 -31.05 -1.63 -0.03
N GLY A 72 -30.06 -1.00 -0.66
CA GLY A 72 -30.16 -0.46 -2.02
C GLY A 72 -30.79 0.94 -2.13
N ASP A 73 -31.35 1.50 -1.05
CA ASP A 73 -31.90 2.85 -1.04
C ASP A 73 -30.81 3.88 -0.69
N ALA A 74 -30.49 4.75 -1.64
CA ALA A 74 -29.49 5.81 -1.48
C ALA A 74 -29.81 6.77 -0.31
N SER A 75 -31.09 7.00 -0.01
CA SER A 75 -31.50 7.84 1.13
C SER A 75 -31.27 7.18 2.49
N LYS A 76 -31.05 5.87 2.51
CA LYS A 76 -30.83 5.05 3.71
C LYS A 76 -29.38 4.67 3.94
N VAL A 77 -28.44 5.16 3.12
CA VAL A 77 -27.02 4.94 3.35
C VAL A 77 -26.58 5.60 4.65
N ILE A 78 -26.05 4.81 5.58
CA ILE A 78 -25.40 5.30 6.81
C ILE A 78 -23.97 5.73 6.49
N HIS A 79 -23.21 4.88 5.82
CA HIS A 79 -21.88 5.21 5.36
C HIS A 79 -21.47 4.35 4.17
N GLN A 80 -20.54 4.87 3.38
CA GLN A 80 -19.89 4.17 2.29
C GLN A 80 -18.38 4.27 2.47
N ALA A 81 -17.70 3.14 2.39
CA ALA A 81 -16.27 3.04 2.40
C ALA A 81 -15.75 2.57 1.03
N SER A 82 -14.57 3.05 0.66
CA SER A 82 -13.88 2.64 -0.56
C SER A 82 -12.39 2.46 -0.30
N ILE A 83 -11.79 1.42 -0.85
CA ILE A 83 -10.34 1.24 -0.90
C ILE A 83 -9.82 2.00 -2.12
N SER A 84 -8.82 2.85 -1.91
CA SER A 84 -8.20 3.67 -2.96
C SER A 84 -6.85 3.09 -3.40
N ASP A 85 -6.04 2.65 -2.44
CA ASP A 85 -4.71 2.10 -2.70
C ASP A 85 -4.45 0.83 -1.90
N THR A 86 -3.61 -0.03 -2.45
CA THR A 86 -3.16 -1.26 -1.78
C THR A 86 -1.67 -1.43 -1.98
N THR A 87 -0.95 -1.73 -0.91
CA THR A 87 0.50 -1.91 -0.92
C THR A 87 0.87 -3.24 -0.27
N ARG A 88 1.97 -3.82 -0.71
CA ARG A 88 2.53 -5.04 -0.13
C ARG A 88 4.02 -4.89 0.10
N GLN A 89 4.53 -5.52 1.14
CA GLN A 89 5.94 -5.70 1.40
C GLN A 89 6.18 -7.16 1.77
N CYS A 90 7.18 -7.80 1.16
CA CYS A 90 7.52 -9.19 1.45
C CYS A 90 8.95 -9.27 2.01
N ARG A 91 9.15 -10.16 2.97
CA ARG A 91 10.46 -10.60 3.47
C ARG A 91 10.50 -12.12 3.57
N ILE A 92 11.68 -12.71 3.40
CA ILE A 92 11.88 -14.15 3.63
C ILE A 92 12.17 -14.37 5.12
N SER A 93 11.60 -15.43 5.68
CA SER A 93 11.80 -15.87 7.06
C SER A 93 11.90 -17.39 7.08
N GLY A 94 13.11 -17.94 7.05
CA GLY A 94 13.33 -19.38 6.92
C GLY A 94 12.87 -19.89 5.54
N SER A 95 11.93 -20.85 5.52
CA SER A 95 11.32 -21.39 4.30
C SER A 95 10.11 -20.61 3.80
N ASP A 96 9.69 -19.58 4.55
CA ASP A 96 8.41 -18.91 4.34
C ASP A 96 8.62 -17.46 3.89
N ILE A 97 7.64 -16.93 3.17
CA ILE A 97 7.49 -15.51 2.92
C ILE A 97 6.55 -14.95 3.99
N VAL A 98 7.00 -13.89 4.68
CA VAL A 98 6.15 -13.04 5.49
C VAL A 98 5.83 -11.79 4.68
N MET A 99 4.54 -11.50 4.53
CA MET A 99 4.04 -10.39 3.74
C MET A 99 3.22 -9.44 4.61
N THR A 100 3.56 -8.17 4.57
CA THR A 100 2.74 -7.09 5.11
C THR A 100 1.84 -6.56 4.00
N VAL A 101 0.54 -6.67 4.19
CA VAL A 101 -0.49 -6.12 3.31
C VAL A 101 -1.05 -4.86 3.94
N GLN A 102 -1.14 -3.80 3.15
CA GLN A 102 -1.73 -2.54 3.55
C GLN A 102 -2.78 -2.11 2.54
N ALA A 103 -3.89 -1.56 3.03
CA ALA A 103 -4.91 -0.93 2.20
C ALA A 103 -5.28 0.42 2.80
N SER A 104 -5.38 1.45 1.98
CA SER A 104 -5.85 2.76 2.39
C SER A 104 -7.11 3.12 1.65
N GLY A 105 -7.91 3.98 2.27
CA GLY A 105 -9.17 4.38 1.68
C GLY A 105 -9.86 5.46 2.48
N ARG A 106 -11.14 5.61 2.18
CA ARG A 106 -11.98 6.67 2.71
C ARG A 106 -13.34 6.10 3.13
N VAL A 107 -13.89 6.67 4.19
CA VAL A 107 -15.26 6.49 4.63
C VAL A 107 -15.99 7.81 4.46
N VAL A 108 -17.19 7.77 3.92
CA VAL A 108 -18.08 8.91 3.73
C VAL A 108 -19.41 8.61 4.41
N ALA A 109 -19.90 9.52 5.25
CA ALA A 109 -21.22 9.49 5.84
C ALA A 109 -22.29 9.67 4.74
N GLY A 110 -23.30 8.81 4.75
CA GLY A 110 -24.45 8.93 3.86
C GLY A 110 -25.57 9.79 4.45
N PRO A 111 -26.68 9.98 3.71
CA PRO A 111 -27.80 10.82 4.14
C PRO A 111 -28.49 10.36 5.44
N ALA A 112 -28.46 9.06 5.74
CA ALA A 112 -28.99 8.49 6.99
C ALA A 112 -27.92 8.30 8.07
N GLY A 113 -26.69 8.75 7.82
CA GLY A 113 -25.56 8.65 8.73
C GLY A 113 -25.19 9.99 9.37
N GLY A 114 -24.07 9.97 10.10
CA GLY A 114 -23.53 11.13 10.78
C GLY A 114 -22.20 10.80 11.46
N PRO A 115 -21.72 11.69 12.34
CA PRO A 115 -20.49 11.49 13.10
C PRO A 115 -20.54 10.23 13.98
N GLY A 116 -19.39 9.60 14.19
CA GLY A 116 -19.26 8.40 15.04
C GLY A 116 -18.21 7.42 14.54
N THR A 117 -18.05 6.32 15.28
CA THR A 117 -17.10 5.26 14.92
C THR A 117 -17.72 4.29 13.92
N VAL A 118 -17.02 4.07 12.82
CA VAL A 118 -17.35 3.11 11.76
C VAL A 118 -16.41 1.92 11.84
N GLU A 119 -16.96 0.72 11.81
CA GLU A 119 -16.19 -0.52 11.76
C GLU A 119 -16.18 -1.08 10.34
N LEU A 120 -14.98 -1.21 9.76
CA LEU A 120 -14.76 -1.72 8.42
C LEU A 120 -14.20 -3.14 8.49
N PRO A 121 -14.89 -4.14 7.91
CA PRO A 121 -14.40 -5.51 7.91
C PRO A 121 -13.56 -5.76 6.66
N LEU A 122 -12.24 -5.87 6.79
CA LEU A 122 -11.32 -6.17 5.69
C LEU A 122 -10.75 -7.59 5.81
N ARG A 123 -10.76 -8.34 4.70
CA ARG A 123 -10.14 -9.65 4.62
C ARG A 123 -8.93 -9.63 3.70
N VAL A 124 -7.86 -10.27 4.15
CA VAL A 124 -6.74 -10.67 3.30
C VAL A 124 -6.81 -12.16 3.02
N VAL A 125 -6.71 -12.55 1.74
CA VAL A 125 -6.72 -13.95 1.31
C VAL A 125 -5.53 -14.23 0.41
N VAL A 126 -4.86 -15.34 0.66
CA VAL A 126 -3.79 -15.88 -0.18
C VAL A 126 -4.25 -17.22 -0.73
N ARG A 127 -4.30 -17.36 -2.05
CA ARG A 127 -4.59 -18.65 -2.70
C ARG A 127 -3.49 -19.06 -3.65
N SER A 128 -3.26 -20.36 -3.73
CA SER A 128 -2.39 -21.01 -4.70
C SER A 128 -3.25 -22.01 -5.45
N ASN A 129 -3.46 -21.77 -6.74
CA ASN A 129 -4.46 -22.49 -7.53
C ASN A 129 -5.83 -22.48 -6.84
N GLU A 130 -6.34 -23.66 -6.46
CA GLU A 130 -7.63 -23.82 -5.76
C GLU A 130 -7.49 -23.80 -4.23
N ALA A 131 -6.28 -23.96 -3.69
CA ALA A 131 -6.04 -24.03 -2.26
C ALA A 131 -5.93 -22.63 -1.63
N THR A 132 -6.60 -22.43 -0.49
CA THR A 132 -6.42 -21.24 0.35
C THR A 132 -5.30 -21.49 1.33
N LEU A 133 -4.21 -20.73 1.21
CA LEU A 133 -3.05 -20.84 2.10
C LEU A 133 -3.20 -19.98 3.36
N TYR A 134 -3.86 -18.83 3.21
CA TYR A 134 -4.09 -17.88 4.30
C TYR A 134 -5.40 -17.15 4.08
N SER A 135 -6.13 -16.89 5.15
CA SER A 135 -7.32 -16.05 5.15
C SER A 135 -7.49 -15.43 6.53
N ASN A 136 -7.51 -14.11 6.61
CA ASN A 136 -7.70 -13.41 7.88
C ASN A 136 -8.63 -12.21 7.69
N LEU A 137 -9.70 -12.18 8.47
CA LEU A 137 -10.66 -11.08 8.54
C LEU A 137 -10.32 -10.22 9.77
N GLN A 138 -10.18 -8.92 9.55
CA GLN A 138 -9.89 -7.93 10.59
C GLN A 138 -10.88 -6.78 10.49
N LYS A 139 -11.16 -6.17 11.64
CA LYS A 139 -12.02 -5.01 11.75
C LYS A 139 -11.16 -3.78 12.01
N THR A 140 -11.25 -2.81 11.10
CA THR A 140 -10.58 -1.50 11.24
C THR A 140 -11.61 -0.47 11.63
N THR A 141 -11.37 0.22 12.74
CA THR A 141 -12.22 1.31 13.21
C THR A 141 -11.78 2.64 12.61
N VAL A 142 -12.75 3.46 12.21
CA VAL A 142 -12.55 4.78 11.63
C VAL A 142 -13.49 5.75 12.30
N ASP A 143 -12.98 6.84 12.85
CA ASP A 143 -13.81 7.86 13.49
C ASP A 143 -14.19 8.94 12.48
N LEU A 144 -15.50 9.12 12.26
CA LEU A 144 -16.07 10.23 11.51
C LEU A 144 -16.28 11.42 12.46
N PRO A 145 -15.55 12.53 12.30
CA PRO A 145 -15.67 13.66 13.19
C PRO A 145 -16.96 14.44 12.94
N SER A 146 -17.33 15.31 13.88
CA SER A 146 -18.47 16.19 13.70
C SER A 146 -18.17 17.29 12.69
N GLY A 147 -19.07 17.52 11.74
CA GLY A 147 -18.95 18.59 10.73
C GLY A 147 -18.14 18.24 9.48
N ASP A 148 -17.42 17.11 9.46
CA ASP A 148 -16.83 16.54 8.24
C ASP A 148 -17.50 15.19 7.95
N PRO A 149 -18.17 15.02 6.80
CA PRO A 149 -18.80 13.76 6.45
C PRO A 149 -17.78 12.68 6.06
N THR A 150 -16.47 12.93 6.16
CA THR A 150 -15.45 12.07 5.56
C THR A 150 -14.28 11.78 6.51
N ALA A 151 -13.77 10.56 6.49
CA ALA A 151 -12.54 10.17 7.18
C ALA A 151 -11.69 9.24 6.31
N GLN A 152 -10.37 9.24 6.51
CA GLN A 152 -9.45 8.28 5.88
C GLN A 152 -9.18 7.11 6.81
N PHE A 153 -8.86 5.95 6.24
CA PHE A 153 -8.42 4.78 7.00
C PHE A 153 -7.16 4.18 6.41
N LEU A 154 -6.39 3.53 7.29
CA LEU A 154 -5.27 2.69 6.93
C LEU A 154 -5.45 1.33 7.61
N PHE A 155 -5.52 0.30 6.79
CA PHE A 155 -5.54 -1.09 7.20
C PHE A 155 -4.16 -1.71 7.02
N THR A 156 -3.70 -2.47 8.02
CA THR A 156 -2.43 -3.21 7.98
C THR A 156 -2.65 -4.63 8.49
N ASN A 157 -2.19 -5.62 7.72
CA ASN A 157 -2.03 -7.00 8.13
C ASN A 157 -0.58 -7.42 7.89
N ASP A 158 0.16 -7.63 8.96
CA ASP A 158 1.59 -8.01 8.96
C ASP A 158 1.81 -9.50 9.26
N ALA A 159 0.73 -10.28 9.39
CA ALA A 159 0.75 -11.67 9.79
C ALA A 159 0.60 -12.65 8.61
N VAL A 160 0.58 -12.15 7.37
CA VAL A 160 0.42 -13.02 6.19
C VAL A 160 1.69 -13.84 5.99
N THR A 161 1.57 -15.16 6.03
CA THR A 161 2.69 -16.09 5.83
C THR A 161 2.29 -17.25 4.92
N PHE A 162 3.21 -17.68 4.06
CA PHE A 162 3.04 -18.84 3.18
C PHE A 162 4.41 -19.36 2.67
N PRO A 163 4.49 -20.62 2.21
CA PRO A 163 5.76 -21.19 1.77
C PRO A 163 6.38 -20.44 0.59
N ALA A 164 7.67 -20.10 0.67
CA ALA A 164 8.37 -19.37 -0.38
C ALA A 164 8.41 -20.15 -1.71
N SER A 165 8.36 -21.49 -1.66
CA SER A 165 8.28 -22.37 -2.84
C SER A 165 7.01 -22.15 -3.67
N GLN A 166 5.96 -21.54 -3.11
CA GLN A 166 4.69 -21.28 -3.81
C GLN A 166 4.56 -19.85 -4.34
N ALA A 167 5.53 -18.96 -4.06
CA ALA A 167 5.43 -17.53 -4.34
C ALA A 167 5.08 -17.20 -5.80
N GLY A 168 5.59 -17.98 -6.77
CA GLY A 168 5.32 -17.77 -8.19
C GLY A 168 3.89 -18.08 -8.64
N ASN A 169 3.13 -18.84 -7.86
CA ASN A 169 1.78 -19.32 -8.21
C ASN A 169 0.68 -18.76 -7.29
N VAL A 170 1.07 -17.94 -6.32
CA VAL A 170 0.17 -17.37 -5.33
C VAL A 170 -0.47 -16.09 -5.87
N LYS A 171 -1.76 -15.95 -5.60
CA LYS A 171 -2.51 -14.70 -5.77
C LYS A 171 -2.97 -14.21 -4.41
N VAL A 172 -2.81 -12.90 -4.20
CA VAL A 172 -3.15 -12.24 -2.94
C VAL A 172 -4.24 -11.23 -3.20
N TRP A 173 -5.27 -11.28 -2.35
CA TRP A 173 -6.36 -10.32 -2.37
C TRP A 173 -6.54 -9.63 -1.04
N VAL A 174 -6.93 -8.37 -1.11
CA VAL A 174 -7.47 -7.60 0.01
C VAL A 174 -8.81 -7.00 -0.43
N GLY A 175 -9.75 -6.88 0.51
CA GLY A 175 -11.05 -6.28 0.23
C GLY A 175 -11.97 -6.28 1.43
N PHE A 176 -13.06 -5.53 1.34
CA PHE A 176 -14.13 -5.60 2.33
C PHE A 176 -14.83 -6.96 2.31
N ASP A 177 -15.13 -7.47 3.50
CA ASP A 177 -15.87 -8.71 3.67
C ASP A 177 -16.81 -8.62 4.88
N PRO A 178 -18.09 -8.30 4.69
CA PRO A 178 -19.05 -8.16 5.78
C PRO A 178 -19.39 -9.47 6.51
N GLY A 179 -18.82 -10.62 6.12
CA GLY A 179 -19.23 -11.92 6.63
C GLY A 179 -20.43 -12.47 5.84
N PRO A 180 -20.99 -13.63 6.23
CA PRO A 180 -22.01 -14.28 5.42
C PRO A 180 -23.19 -13.32 5.20
N TYR A 181 -23.54 -13.15 3.93
CA TYR A 181 -24.82 -12.61 3.55
C TYR A 181 -25.87 -13.57 4.10
N ASP A 182 -26.62 -13.16 5.12
CA ASP A 182 -27.92 -13.76 5.38
C ASP A 182 -28.82 -13.36 4.20
N THR A 183 -28.57 -13.97 3.03
CA THR A 183 -29.54 -14.01 1.95
C THR A 183 -30.64 -14.96 2.43
N PRO A 184 -31.87 -14.48 2.62
CA PRO A 184 -33.02 -15.34 2.89
C PRO A 184 -33.23 -16.37 1.77
#